data_AF-A0A0E2HLE0-F1
#
_entry.id   AF-A0A0E2HLE0-F1
#
_cell.length_a   1.000
_cell.length_b   1.000
_cell.length_c   1.000
_cell.angle_alpha   90.00
_cell.angle_beta   90.00
_cell.angle_gamma   90.00
#
_symmetry.space_group_name_H-M   'P 1'
#
loop_
_entity.id
_entity.type
_entity.pdbx_description
1 polymer ?
#
loop_
_entity_poly.entity_id
_entity_poly.type
_entity_poly.pdbx_seq_one_letter_code
_entity_poly.pdbx_strand_id
1 'polypeptide(L)'
;MKRRFNKGDIVLCTKFSIEQNMIIDESGIKVVPCVNDTWFNRKAYVSKVYKEYMEQTLGGTYEEKDEYEITFLDDGNTLAWVSGNDLTLMMRNDCAHILSLLGGWNKCF
;
A
#
# COMPACT_ATOMS: atom_id res chain seq x y z
N MET A 1 -2.11 -8.36 18.15
CA MET A 1 -3.21 -8.34 17.16
C MET A 1 -2.67 -7.64 15.93
N LYS A 2 -2.49 -8.33 14.78
CA LYS A 2 -2.05 -7.68 13.54
C LYS A 2 -3.17 -6.73 13.07
N ARG A 3 -2.82 -5.48 12.74
CA ARG A 3 -3.80 -4.48 12.29
C ARG A 3 -4.15 -4.79 10.83
N ARG A 4 -5.40 -5.18 10.58
CA ARG A 4 -5.93 -5.38 9.22
C ARG A 4 -6.38 -4.06 8.61
N PHE A 5 -6.23 -3.94 7.29
CA PHE A 5 -6.68 -2.79 6.51
C PHE A 5 -7.86 -3.19 5.62
N ASN A 6 -8.76 -2.24 5.39
CA ASN A 6 -9.91 -2.42 4.51
C ASN A 6 -9.74 -1.59 3.24
N LYS A 7 -10.44 -1.98 2.17
CA LYS A 7 -10.51 -1.18 0.96
C LYS A 7 -10.95 0.26 1.26
N GLY A 8 -10.20 1.23 0.75
CA GLY A 8 -10.39 2.66 0.93
C GLY A 8 -9.65 3.27 2.13
N ASP A 9 -9.09 2.47 3.04
CA ASP A 9 -8.30 3.00 4.17
C ASP A 9 -7.13 3.84 3.62
N ILE A 10 -6.89 5.02 4.20
CA ILE A 10 -5.72 5.83 3.89
C ILE A 10 -4.55 5.37 4.76
N VAL A 11 -3.45 5.08 4.09
CA VAL A 11 -2.23 4.52 4.69
C VAL A 11 -1.01 5.31 4.26
N LEU A 12 0.02 5.27 5.10
CA LEU A 12 1.37 5.67 4.76
C LEU A 12 2.17 4.42 4.42
N CYS A 13 2.73 4.36 3.21
CA CYS A 13 3.64 3.29 2.82
C CYS A 13 5.02 3.54 3.45
N THR A 14 5.54 2.57 4.19
CA THR A 14 6.86 2.61 4.83
C THR A 14 7.80 1.58 4.22
N LYS A 15 7.49 1.09 3.01
CA LYS A 15 8.30 0.12 2.29
C LYS A 15 9.63 0.74 1.84
N PHE A 16 10.72 0.08 2.19
CA PHE A 16 12.05 0.33 1.64
C PHE A 16 12.80 -1.00 1.48
N SER A 17 13.84 -1.01 0.66
CA SER A 17 14.76 -2.14 0.52
C SER A 17 16.20 -1.67 0.66
N ILE A 18 17.04 -2.52 1.26
CA ILE A 18 18.49 -2.37 1.22
C ILE A 18 18.97 -3.23 0.06
N GLU A 19 19.60 -2.61 -0.92
CA GLU A 19 20.02 -3.21 -2.17
C GLU A 19 21.53 -3.00 -2.36
N GLN A 20 22.06 -3.58 -3.44
CA GLN A 20 23.46 -3.45 -3.82
C GLN A 20 23.55 -3.01 -5.28
N ASN A 21 24.25 -1.92 -5.54
CA ASN A 21 24.56 -1.46 -6.89
C ASN A 21 25.95 -1.92 -7.29
N MET A 22 26.06 -2.49 -8.49
CA MET A 22 27.34 -2.76 -9.14
C MET A 22 27.72 -1.55 -9.98
N ILE A 23 28.87 -0.94 -9.67
CA ILE A 23 29.48 0.15 -10.42
C ILE A 23 30.65 -0.42 -11.19
N ILE A 24 30.67 -0.20 -12.51
CA ILE A 24 31.76 -0.62 -13.40
C ILE A 24 32.33 0.64 -14.04
N ASP A 25 33.57 0.98 -13.71
CA ASP A 25 34.28 2.12 -14.26
C ASP A 25 35.75 1.76 -14.56
N GLU A 26 36.56 2.74 -14.98
CA GLU A 26 37.98 2.56 -15.32
C GLU A 26 38.82 2.03 -14.14
N SER A 27 38.35 2.17 -12.90
CA SER A 27 38.99 1.66 -11.68
C SER A 27 38.63 0.21 -11.35
N GLY A 28 37.67 -0.38 -12.07
CA GLY A 28 37.24 -1.78 -11.93
C GLY A 28 35.78 -1.93 -11.52
N ILE A 29 35.47 -3.03 -10.82
CA ILE A 29 34.12 -3.38 -10.37
C ILE A 29 34.01 -3.10 -8.87
N LYS A 30 33.01 -2.30 -8.47
CA LYS A 30 32.70 -2.01 -7.08
C LYS A 30 31.25 -2.35 -6.77
N VAL A 31 31.00 -3.01 -5.63
CA VAL A 31 29.65 -3.21 -5.10
C VAL A 31 29.43 -2.21 -3.98
N VAL A 32 28.39 -1.37 -4.10
CA VAL A 32 28.07 -0.32 -3.13
C VAL A 32 26.66 -0.55 -2.60
N PRO A 33 26.43 -0.60 -1.28
CA PRO A 33 25.09 -0.67 -0.73
C PRO A 33 24.30 0.58 -1.08
N CYS A 34 23.03 0.42 -1.40
CA CYS A 34 22.08 1.51 -1.61
C CYS A 34 20.78 1.24 -0.86
N VAL A 35 20.04 2.29 -0.55
CA VAL A 35 18.68 2.18 -0.03
C VAL A 35 17.74 2.58 -1.16
N ASN A 36 16.80 1.70 -1.48
CA ASN A 36 15.69 2.01 -2.39
C ASN A 36 14.47 2.35 -1.54
N ASP A 37 14.17 3.64 -1.49
CA ASP A 37 13.09 4.24 -0.72
C ASP A 37 12.00 4.86 -1.61
N THR A 38 11.92 4.44 -2.88
CA THR A 38 10.98 4.95 -3.90
C THR A 38 9.52 5.07 -3.41
N TRP A 39 9.09 4.16 -2.54
CA TRP A 39 7.73 4.08 -2.00
C TRP A 39 7.61 4.58 -0.56
N PHE A 40 8.74 4.90 0.07
CA PHE A 40 8.81 5.24 1.48
C PHE A 40 8.16 6.60 1.75
N ASN A 41 7.41 6.66 2.85
CA ASN A 41 6.74 7.87 3.35
C ASN A 41 5.73 8.49 2.35
N ARG A 42 5.14 7.66 1.47
CA ARG A 42 4.14 8.10 0.51
C ARG A 42 2.74 7.70 0.95
N LYS A 43 1.78 8.63 0.81
CA LYS A 43 0.38 8.40 1.17
C LYS A 43 -0.34 7.67 0.05
N ALA A 44 -1.13 6.68 0.41
CA ALA A 44 -1.91 5.87 -0.51
C ALA A 44 -3.25 5.51 0.10
N TYR A 45 -4.18 5.03 -0.72
CA TYR A 45 -5.36 4.32 -0.23
C TYR A 45 -5.25 2.83 -0.58
N VAL A 46 -5.84 1.97 0.24
CA VAL A 46 -5.94 0.53 -0.07
C VAL A 46 -6.95 0.33 -1.20
N SER A 47 -6.50 -0.04 -2.39
CA SER A 47 -7.38 -0.29 -3.53
C SER A 47 -7.97 -1.70 -3.53
N LYS A 48 -7.22 -2.69 -3.02
CA LYS A 48 -7.66 -4.10 -2.94
C LYS A 48 -7.09 -4.81 -1.71
N VAL A 49 -7.88 -5.74 -1.18
CA VAL A 49 -7.48 -6.71 -0.14
C VAL A 49 -7.27 -8.07 -0.81
N TYR A 50 -6.16 -8.77 -0.50
CA TYR A 50 -5.76 -10.01 -1.19
C TYR A 50 -6.87 -11.04 -1.30
N LYS A 51 -7.44 -11.45 -0.18
CA LYS A 51 -8.45 -12.53 -0.16
C LYS A 51 -9.67 -12.14 -0.99
N GLU A 52 -10.24 -10.96 -0.72
CA GLU A 52 -11.41 -10.44 -1.44
C GLU A 52 -11.16 -10.39 -2.95
N TYR A 53 -10.00 -9.89 -3.38
CA TYR A 53 -9.66 -9.80 -4.79
C TYR A 53 -9.50 -11.17 -5.45
N MET A 54 -8.80 -12.10 -4.81
CA MET A 54 -8.57 -13.45 -5.37
C MET A 54 -9.87 -14.24 -5.49
N GLU A 55 -10.73 -14.19 -4.46
CA GLU A 55 -12.03 -14.85 -4.48
C GLU A 55 -12.94 -14.28 -5.58
N GLN A 56 -12.93 -12.95 -5.77
CA GLN A 56 -13.70 -12.30 -6.84
C GLN A 56 -13.15 -12.58 -8.25
N THR A 57 -11.83 -12.65 -8.41
CA THR A 57 -11.19 -12.74 -9.74
C THR A 57 -11.05 -14.16 -10.24
N LEU A 58 -10.69 -15.10 -9.35
CA LEU A 58 -10.34 -16.47 -9.71
C LEU A 58 -11.40 -17.48 -9.27
N GLY A 59 -12.33 -17.08 -8.38
CA GLY A 59 -13.33 -17.97 -7.79
C GLY A 59 -12.74 -18.97 -6.78
N GLY A 60 -13.59 -19.51 -5.92
CA GLY A 60 -13.19 -20.43 -4.84
C GLY A 60 -12.84 -19.70 -3.54
N THR A 61 -12.29 -20.42 -2.57
CA THR A 61 -11.92 -19.91 -1.25
C THR A 61 -10.41 -19.72 -1.16
N TYR A 62 -9.95 -18.54 -0.74
CA TYR A 62 -8.52 -18.25 -0.60
C TYR A 62 -8.12 -17.99 0.85
N GLU A 63 -6.85 -18.28 1.16
CA GLU A 63 -6.28 -17.97 2.47
C GLU A 63 -6.17 -16.46 2.69
N GLU A 64 -6.34 -16.05 3.94
CA GLU A 64 -6.30 -14.66 4.32
C GLU A 64 -4.86 -14.17 4.50
N LYS A 65 -4.28 -13.57 3.46
CA LYS A 65 -2.95 -12.95 3.52
C LYS A 65 -3.02 -11.51 4.02
N ASP A 66 -1.97 -11.08 4.71
CA ASP A 66 -1.78 -9.70 5.16
C ASP A 66 -1.10 -8.87 4.05
N GLU A 67 -1.73 -8.86 2.88
CA GLU A 67 -1.23 -8.29 1.63
C GLU A 67 -2.32 -7.43 0.97
N TYR A 68 -1.92 -6.28 0.44
CA TYR A 68 -2.83 -5.25 -0.05
C TYR A 68 -2.30 -4.64 -1.35
N GLU A 69 -3.19 -4.31 -2.28
CA GLU A 69 -2.86 -3.34 -3.34
C GLU A 69 -3.14 -1.94 -2.80
N ILE A 70 -2.20 -1.03 -2.99
CA ILE A 70 -2.33 0.39 -2.64
C ILE A 70 -2.22 1.24 -3.90
N THR A 71 -2.93 2.36 -3.93
CA THR A 71 -2.81 3.38 -4.97
C THR A 71 -2.36 4.69 -4.33
N PHE A 72 -1.24 5.23 -4.80
CA PHE A 72 -0.65 6.44 -4.24
C PHE A 72 -1.47 7.68 -4.61
N LEU A 73 -1.62 8.59 -3.65
CA LEU A 73 -2.45 9.79 -3.78
C LEU A 73 -1.79 10.92 -4.59
N ASP A 74 -0.46 10.87 -4.74
CA ASP A 74 0.34 11.90 -5.39
C ASP A 74 0.42 11.71 -6.91
N ASP A 75 0.59 10.48 -7.40
CA ASP A 75 0.77 10.18 -8.82
C ASP A 75 -0.21 9.13 -9.39
N GLY A 76 -1.05 8.51 -8.54
CA GLY A 76 -1.99 7.47 -8.95
C GLY A 76 -1.35 6.12 -9.27
N ASN A 77 -0.04 5.94 -9.08
CA ASN A 77 0.61 4.66 -9.31
C ASN A 77 0.15 3.63 -8.28
N THR A 78 0.14 2.37 -8.69
CA THR A 78 -0.30 1.25 -7.85
C THR A 78 0.87 0.37 -7.46
N LEU A 79 0.90 -0.07 -6.20
CA LEU A 79 1.81 -1.11 -5.73
C LEU A 79 0.98 -2.27 -5.18
N ALA A 80 1.14 -3.45 -5.80
CA ALA A 80 0.36 -4.63 -5.48
C ALA A 80 1.03 -5.48 -4.39
N TRP A 81 0.18 -6.13 -3.58
CA TRP A 81 0.57 -7.13 -2.59
C TRP A 81 1.63 -6.64 -1.59
N VAL A 82 1.49 -5.39 -1.17
CA VAL A 82 2.27 -4.79 -0.10
C VAL A 82 1.89 -5.45 1.22
N SER A 83 2.89 -5.85 2.01
CA SER A 83 2.66 -6.41 3.34
C SER A 83 2.00 -5.38 4.26
N GLY A 84 1.06 -5.80 5.10
CA GLY A 84 0.49 -4.95 6.15
C GLY A 84 1.54 -4.37 7.11
N ASN A 85 2.71 -5.01 7.25
CA ASN A 85 3.83 -4.50 8.05
C ASN A 85 4.52 -3.28 7.42
N ASP A 86 4.40 -3.10 6.10
CA ASP A 86 4.95 -1.97 5.35
C ASP A 86 3.95 -0.79 5.27
N LEU A 87 2.86 -0.85 6.04
CA LEU A 87 1.76 0.11 6.01
C LEU A 87 1.44 0.64 7.41
N THR A 88 1.27 1.95 7.50
CA THR A 88 0.78 2.61 8.72
C THR A 88 -0.59 3.22 8.43
N LEU A 89 -1.62 2.85 9.20
CA LEU A 89 -2.95 3.45 9.03
C LEU A 89 -2.91 4.93 9.40
N MET A 90 -3.33 5.77 8.48
CA MET A 90 -3.54 7.20 8.72
C MET A 90 -5.00 7.51 9.00
N MET A 91 -5.92 6.95 8.21
CA MET A 91 -7.36 7.20 8.33
C MET A 91 -8.15 5.98 7.89
N ARG A 92 -9.19 5.61 8.63
CA ARG A 92 -10.12 4.55 8.23
C ARG A 92 -11.08 5.04 7.15
N ASN A 93 -11.48 4.15 6.26
CA ASN A 93 -12.62 4.35 5.37
C ASN A 93 -13.93 4.14 6.11
N ASP A 94 -14.22 5.03 7.06
CA ASP A 94 -15.48 5.03 7.78
C ASP A 94 -16.40 6.05 7.10
N CYS A 95 -17.60 5.64 6.66
CA CYS A 95 -18.59 6.51 6.01
C CYS A 95 -18.88 7.80 6.80
N ALA A 96 -18.76 7.75 8.13
CA ALA A 96 -18.91 8.90 9.02
C ALA A 96 -17.87 10.01 8.78
N HIS A 97 -16.67 9.67 8.30
CA HIS A 97 -15.60 10.63 8.03
C HIS A 97 -15.67 11.24 6.63
N ILE A 98 -16.11 10.49 5.61
CA ILE A 98 -16.42 11.06 4.30
C ILE A 98 -17.55 12.11 4.43
N LEU A 99 -18.55 11.83 5.26
CA LEU A 99 -19.63 12.76 5.57
C LEU A 99 -19.16 14.02 6.34
N SER A 100 -18.12 13.92 7.18
CA SER A 100 -17.57 15.07 7.91
C SER A 100 -16.62 15.92 7.06
N LEU A 101 -15.93 15.32 6.08
CA LEU A 101 -15.09 16.03 5.10
C LEU A 101 -15.91 16.71 3.99
N LEU A 102 -17.07 16.15 3.62
CA LEU A 102 -17.95 16.69 2.57
C LEU A 102 -19.01 17.68 3.08
N GLY A 103 -18.99 18.03 4.36
CA GLY A 103 -19.75 19.18 4.87
C GLY A 103 -21.27 19.08 4.74
N GLY A 104 -21.87 17.90 4.82
CA GLY A 104 -23.33 17.82 4.84
C GLY A 104 -23.92 16.44 4.67
N TRP A 105 -24.90 16.16 5.53
CA TRP A 105 -25.92 15.13 5.33
C TRP A 105 -26.45 15.16 3.89
N ASN A 106 -26.27 14.07 3.15
CA ASN A 106 -27.36 13.47 2.38
C ASN A 106 -26.97 12.08 1.85
N LYS A 107 -27.69 11.08 2.40
CA LYS A 107 -28.13 9.84 1.74
C LYS A 107 -27.05 8.83 1.33
N CYS A 108 -26.85 7.84 2.19
CA CYS A 108 -26.61 6.46 1.75
C CYS A 108 -27.89 5.67 2.01
N PHE A 109 -28.59 5.29 0.93
CA PHE A 109 -29.52 4.16 0.90
C PHE A 109 -28.76 2.94 0.37
#